data_AF-A0A4R5XMW0-F1
#
_entry.id   AF-A0A4R5XMW0-F1
#
_cell.length_a   1.000
_cell.length_b   1.000
_cell.length_c   1.000
_cell.angle_alpha   90.00
_cell.angle_beta   90.00
_cell.angle_gamma   90.00
#
_symmetry.space_group_name_H-M   'P 1'
#
loop_
_entity.id
_entity.type
_entity.pdbx_description
1 polymer ?
#
loop_
_entity_poly.entity_id
_entity_poly.type
_entity_poly.pdbx_seq_one_letter_code
_entity_poly.pdbx_strand_id
1 'polypeptide(L)'
;MSGNYGKWSAILSIVCAVTIFSSYALAPDEPRGGMVVFLQILFFTSIITGILSLITSYLAFKANEEGVLKKIAPIIVLVILLVFAVSFIGIVVSFM
;
A
#
# COMPACT_ATOMS: atom_id res chain seq x y z
N MET A 1 8.10 -22.60 -12.50
CA MET A 1 8.19 -21.31 -11.79
C MET A 1 7.36 -21.40 -10.50
N SER A 2 7.91 -22.04 -9.48
CA SER A 2 7.29 -22.22 -8.16
C SER A 2 8.08 -21.41 -7.12
N GLY A 3 7.41 -20.68 -6.22
CA GLY A 3 8.04 -20.23 -4.97
C GLY A 3 8.42 -18.75 -4.80
N ASN A 4 7.93 -17.80 -5.62
CA ASN A 4 8.37 -16.40 -5.51
C ASN A 4 7.24 -15.36 -5.32
N TYR A 5 5.97 -15.73 -5.45
CA TYR A 5 4.88 -14.76 -5.34
C TYR A 5 4.74 -14.19 -3.92
N GLY A 6 4.98 -15.01 -2.89
CA GLY A 6 5.03 -14.54 -1.50
C GLY A 6 6.15 -13.51 -1.27
N LYS A 7 7.36 -13.74 -1.81
CA LYS A 7 8.48 -12.80 -1.67
C LYS A 7 8.19 -11.46 -2.36
N TRP A 8 7.64 -11.50 -3.58
CA TRP A 8 7.22 -10.30 -4.29
C TRP A 8 6.14 -9.54 -3.53
N SER A 9 5.12 -10.23 -3.01
CA SER A 9 4.08 -9.59 -2.18
C SER A 9 4.66 -8.88 -0.95
N ALA A 10 5.61 -9.50 -0.24
CA ALA A 10 6.28 -8.86 0.89
C ALA A 10 7.09 -7.62 0.48
N ILE A 11 7.87 -7.72 -0.61
CA ILE A 11 8.64 -6.57 -1.13
C ILE A 11 7.70 -5.43 -1.52
N LEU A 12 6.62 -5.73 -2.25
CA LEU A 12 5.64 -4.72 -2.64
C LEU A 12 4.92 -4.11 -1.44
N SER A 13 4.63 -4.88 -0.39
CA SER A 13 4.07 -4.34 0.87
C SER A 13 5.05 -3.41 1.60
N ILE A 14 6.33 -3.76 1.65
CA ILE A 14 7.36 -2.89 2.25
C ILE A 14 7.46 -1.59 1.46
N VAL A 15 7.50 -1.67 0.13
CA VAL A 15 7.52 -0.50 -0.75
C VAL A 15 6.28 0.35 -0.52
N CYS A 16 5.08 -0.27 -0.47
CA CYS A 16 3.83 0.44 -0.17
C CYS A 16 3.92 1.20 1.17
N ALA A 17 4.34 0.53 2.24
CA ALA A 17 4.48 1.12 3.56
C ALA A 17 5.47 2.29 3.58
N VAL A 18 6.66 2.12 2.99
CA VAL A 18 7.68 3.17 2.90
C VAL A 18 7.17 4.36 2.08
N THR A 19 6.44 4.11 1.00
CA THR A 19 5.95 5.17 0.10
C THR A 19 4.84 5.98 0.77
N ILE A 20 3.89 5.32 1.46
CA ILE A 20 2.85 5.99 2.26
C ILE A 20 3.50 6.79 3.39
N PHE A 21 4.39 6.18 4.16
CA PHE A 21 5.04 6.84 5.27
C PHE A 21 5.84 8.06 4.81
N SER A 22 6.58 7.93 3.70
CA SER A 22 7.32 9.05 3.10
C SER A 22 6.38 10.15 2.61
N SER A 23 5.22 9.81 2.02
CA SER A 23 4.25 10.82 1.61
C SER A 23 3.72 11.65 2.78
N TYR A 24 3.52 11.04 3.96
CA TYR A 24 3.08 11.76 5.15
C TYR A 24 4.22 12.51 5.83
N ALA A 25 5.39 11.89 5.98
CA ALA A 25 6.54 12.50 6.66
C ALA A 25 7.15 13.67 5.88
N LEU A 26 7.03 13.67 4.55
CA LEU A 26 7.53 14.73 3.69
C LEU A 26 6.46 15.77 3.33
N ALA A 27 5.21 15.60 3.77
CA ALA A 27 4.15 16.56 3.49
C ALA A 27 4.35 17.83 4.36
N PRO A 28 4.60 19.01 3.77
CA PRO A 28 4.53 20.27 4.50
C PRO A 28 3.07 20.67 4.78
N ASP A 29 2.84 21.53 5.77
CA ASP A 29 1.50 22.00 6.15
C ASP A 29 0.73 22.64 4.98
N GLU A 30 1.44 23.33 4.08
CA GLU A 30 0.90 23.84 2.82
C GLU A 30 1.77 23.41 1.64
N PRO A 31 1.46 22.26 1.00
CA PRO A 31 2.19 21.85 -0.19
C PRO A 31 1.80 22.78 -1.35
N ARG A 32 2.80 23.44 -1.94
CA ARG A 32 2.63 24.34 -3.10
C ARG A 32 3.46 23.86 -4.29
N GLY A 33 2.95 24.10 -5.50
CA GLY A 33 3.67 23.82 -6.76
C GLY A 33 3.99 22.34 -6.96
N GLY A 34 5.23 22.03 -7.40
CA GLY A 34 5.66 20.68 -7.76
C GLY A 34 5.63 19.66 -6.60
N MET A 35 5.61 20.11 -5.35
CA MET A 35 5.54 19.23 -4.18
C MET A 35 4.18 18.54 -4.05
N VAL A 36 3.09 19.20 -4.46
CA VAL A 36 1.75 18.59 -4.51
C VAL A 36 1.74 17.41 -5.48
N VAL A 37 2.33 17.60 -6.66
CA VAL A 37 2.40 16.56 -7.71
C VAL A 37 3.28 15.41 -7.24
N PHE A 38 4.40 15.69 -6.57
CA PHE A 38 5.27 14.65 -6.00
C PHE A 38 4.57 13.81 -4.93
N LEU A 39 3.86 14.46 -4.01
CA LEU A 39 3.07 13.78 -2.98
C LEU A 39 1.93 12.95 -3.59
N GLN A 40 1.25 13.46 -4.61
CA GLN A 40 0.25 12.70 -5.36
C GLN A 40 0.86 11.47 -6.03
N ILE A 41 2.01 11.60 -6.69
CA ILE A 41 2.70 10.47 -7.31
C ILE A 41 3.05 9.42 -6.26
N LEU A 42 3.68 9.81 -5.14
CA LEU A 42 3.99 8.89 -4.04
C LEU A 42 2.74 8.17 -3.52
N PHE A 43 1.66 8.93 -3.32
CA PHE A 43 0.40 8.39 -2.84
C PHE A 43 -0.19 7.37 -3.82
N PHE A 44 -0.35 7.73 -5.10
CA PHE A 44 -0.87 6.84 -6.13
C PHE A 44 0.03 5.64 -6.41
N THR A 45 1.35 5.82 -6.40
CA THR A 45 2.32 4.71 -6.48
C THR A 45 2.11 3.74 -5.34
N SER A 46 1.91 4.23 -4.11
CA SER A 46 1.65 3.36 -2.97
C SER A 46 0.38 2.53 -3.15
N ILE A 47 -0.70 3.13 -3.66
CA ILE A 47 -1.96 2.44 -3.97
C ILE A 47 -1.71 1.32 -4.97
N ILE A 48 -1.03 1.63 -6.08
CA ILE A 48 -0.73 0.66 -7.13
C ILE A 48 0.10 -0.50 -6.56
N THR A 49 1.16 -0.22 -5.80
CA THR A 49 1.96 -1.26 -5.15
C THR A 49 1.18 -2.06 -4.11
N GLY A 50 0.24 -1.43 -3.39
CA GLY A 50 -0.67 -2.11 -2.47
C GLY A 50 -1.60 -3.08 -3.19
N ILE A 51 -2.18 -2.66 -4.33
CA ILE A 51 -3.04 -3.51 -5.17
C ILE A 51 -2.25 -4.66 -5.81
N LEU A 52 -1.04 -4.42 -6.31
CA LEU A 52 -0.20 -5.51 -6.82
C LEU A 52 0.26 -6.46 -5.71
N SER A 53 0.56 -5.95 -4.51
CA SER A 53 0.87 -6.77 -3.33
C SER A 53 -0.31 -7.68 -2.97
N LEU A 54 -1.52 -7.15 -3.07
CA LEU A 54 -2.80 -7.84 -2.91
C LEU A 54 -2.96 -9.00 -3.90
N ILE A 55 -2.81 -8.71 -5.19
CA ILE A 55 -2.95 -9.69 -6.27
C ILE A 55 -1.90 -10.79 -6.12
N THR A 56 -0.64 -10.44 -5.88
CA THR A 56 0.44 -11.41 -5.68
C THR A 56 0.26 -12.25 -4.42
N SER A 57 -0.28 -11.67 -3.33
CA SER A 57 -0.66 -12.41 -2.13
C SER A 57 -1.78 -13.41 -2.42
N TYR A 58 -2.81 -13.01 -3.17
CA TYR A 58 -3.90 -13.90 -3.54
C TYR A 58 -3.43 -15.05 -4.45
N LEU A 59 -2.56 -14.75 -5.41
CA LEU A 59 -1.95 -15.76 -6.28
C LEU A 59 -1.09 -16.74 -5.49
N ALA A 60 -0.30 -16.27 -4.51
CA ALA A 60 0.47 -17.11 -3.60
C ALA A 60 -0.44 -18.02 -2.74
N PHE A 61 -1.57 -17.48 -2.26
CA PHE A 61 -2.57 -18.25 -1.53
C PHE A 61 -3.18 -19.36 -2.41
N LYS A 62 -3.57 -19.01 -3.64
CA LYS A 62 -4.12 -19.95 -4.63
C LYS A 62 -3.12 -21.03 -5.03
N ALA A 63 -1.83 -20.71 -5.08
CA ALA A 63 -0.76 -21.65 -5.40
C ALA A 63 -0.39 -22.60 -4.24
N ASN A 64 -1.07 -22.51 -3.09
CA ASN A 64 -0.80 -23.31 -1.90
C ASN A 64 0.66 -23.24 -1.41
N GLU A 65 1.33 -22.10 -1.58
CA GLU A 65 2.65 -21.91 -0.99
C GLU A 65 2.55 -21.95 0.55
N GLU A 66 3.23 -22.91 1.17
CA GLU A 66 3.31 -23.05 2.62
C GLU A 66 4.30 -22.01 3.17
N GLY A 67 3.80 -21.04 3.92
CA GLY A 67 4.64 -20.02 4.56
C GLY A 67 3.86 -19.07 5.45
N VAL A 68 4.53 -18.54 6.47
CA VAL A 68 4.01 -17.56 7.46
C VAL A 68 3.35 -16.35 6.78
N LEU A 69 3.80 -16.02 5.57
CA LEU A 69 3.21 -15.00 4.69
C LEU A 69 1.71 -15.19 4.41
N LYS A 70 1.19 -16.43 4.43
CA LYS A 70 -0.23 -16.73 4.17
C LYS A 70 -1.18 -16.13 5.23
N LYS A 71 -0.70 -15.94 6.46
CA LYS A 71 -1.48 -15.32 7.56
C LYS A 71 -1.24 -13.81 7.68
N ILE A 72 -0.02 -13.36 7.42
CA ILE A 72 0.37 -11.96 7.60
C ILE A 72 -0.09 -11.10 6.42
N ALA A 73 -0.03 -11.60 5.19
CA ALA A 73 -0.41 -10.85 4.01
C ALA A 73 -1.87 -10.35 4.01
N PRO A 74 -2.90 -11.16 4.34
CA PRO A 74 -4.26 -10.65 4.45
C PRO A 74 -4.44 -9.60 5.57
N ILE A 75 -3.65 -9.68 6.65
CA ILE A 75 -3.66 -8.68 7.73
C ILE A 75 -3.07 -7.35 7.24
N ILE A 76 -1.90 -7.38 6.57
CA ILE A 76 -1.28 -6.18 6.00
C ILE A 76 -2.23 -5.50 5.01
N VAL A 77 -2.87 -6.29 4.16
CA VAL A 77 -3.89 -5.84 3.22
C VAL A 77 -5.05 -5.15 3.93
N LEU A 78 -5.57 -5.76 5.00
CA LEU A 78 -6.69 -5.23 5.76
C LEU A 78 -6.31 -3.91 6.44
N VAL A 79 -5.07 -3.79 6.94
CA VAL A 79 -4.52 -2.55 7.47
C VAL A 79 -4.39 -1.47 6.39
N ILE A 80 -3.88 -1.80 5.19
CA ILE A 80 -3.78 -0.84 4.07
C ILE A 80 -5.17 -0.35 3.66
N LEU A 81 -6.16 -1.25 3.52
CA LEU A 81 -7.54 -0.89 3.21
C LEU A 81 -8.15 0.01 4.29
N LEU A 82 -7.87 -0.26 5.56
CA LEU A 82 -8.35 0.53 6.69
C LEU A 82 -7.74 1.93 6.68
N VAL A 83 -6.42 2.04 6.48
CA VAL A 83 -5.73 3.34 6.33
C VAL A 83 -6.33 4.11 5.15
N PHE A 84 -6.57 3.45 4.01
CA PHE A 84 -7.16 4.09 2.84
C PHE A 84 -8.58 4.59 3.10
N ALA A 85 -9.41 3.78 3.76
CA ALA A 85 -10.77 4.16 4.13
C ALA A 85 -10.78 5.36 5.09
N VAL A 86 -9.90 5.35 6.11
CA VAL A 86 -9.77 6.47 7.06
C VAL A 86 -9.29 7.74 6.35
N SER A 87 -8.28 7.65 5.48
CA SER A 87 -7.82 8.78 4.67
C SER A 87 -8.93 9.32 3.75
N PHE A 88 -9.70 8.44 3.11
CA PHE A 88 -10.82 8.83 2.27
C PHE A 88 -11.92 9.55 3.06
N ILE A 89 -12.29 9.02 4.23
CA ILE A 89 -13.24 9.67 5.13
C ILE A 89 -12.72 11.05 5.57
N GLY A 90 -11.45 11.15 5.95
CA GLY A 90 -10.83 12.42 6.33
C GLY A 90 -10.90 13.48 5.22
N ILE A 91 -10.65 13.06 3.97
CA ILE A 91 -10.79 13.93 2.80
C ILE A 91 -12.25 14.39 2.65
N VAL A 92 -13.20 13.45 2.64
CA VAL A 92 -14.64 13.77 2.45
C VAL A 92 -15.16 14.70 3.54
N VAL A 93 -14.79 14.46 4.81
CA VAL A 93 -15.16 15.33 5.94
C VAL A 93 -14.53 16.72 5.79
N SER A 94 -13.29 16.81 5.30
CA SER A 94 -12.63 18.11 5.07
C SER A 94 -13.23 18.91 3.90
N PHE A 95 -13.98 18.27 3.01
CA PHE A 95 -14.68 18.89 1.89
C PHE A 95 -16.16 19.22 2.19
N MET A 96 -16.71 18.76 3.32
CA MET A 96 -18.04 19.15 3.84
C MET A 96 -17.93 20.35 4.77
#